data_AF-A0A960WUC7-F1
#
_entry.id   AF-A0A960WUC7-F1
#
_cell.length_a   1.000
_cell.length_b   1.000
_cell.length_c   1.000
_cell.angle_alpha   90.00
_cell.angle_beta   90.00
_cell.angle_gamma   90.00
#
_symmetry.space_group_name_H-M   'P 1'
#
loop_
_entity.id
_entity.type
_entity.pdbx_description
1 polymer ?
#
loop_
_entity_poly.entity_id
_entity_poly.type
_entity_poly.pdbx_seq_one_letter_code
_entity_poly.pdbx_strand_id
1 'polypeptide(L)'
;MKSFLFPRLALACVFLSCASHLRAEDPPEPNYVYWAKLVRIVDGEHLALDIDLGFSVWTHNQTLALIDAGGANLEPDARAKDNDRIKKLRELLTDATDIVVRTTRDREAKPPRYLVTVWADGTNVNEELKKAFP
;
A
#
# COMPACT_ATOMS: atom_id res chain seq x y z
N MET A 1 31.45 13.18 73.83
CA MET A 1 31.08 14.58 73.53
C MET A 1 31.09 14.75 72.02
N LYS A 2 29.90 14.89 71.38
CA LYS A 2 29.65 15.28 69.96
C LYS A 2 30.20 14.28 68.90
N SER A 3 29.59 14.00 67.75
CA SER A 3 28.57 14.68 66.95
C SER A 3 27.91 13.70 65.96
N PHE A 4 26.62 13.92 65.69
CA PHE A 4 25.82 13.38 64.60
C PHE A 4 26.43 13.66 63.21
N LEU A 5 26.33 12.71 62.27
CA LEU A 5 26.38 13.00 60.84
C LEU A 5 25.33 12.14 60.10
N PHE A 6 24.37 12.84 59.48
CA PHE A 6 23.17 12.35 58.81
C PHE A 6 23.42 11.44 57.58
N PRO A 7 22.56 10.45 57.29
CA PRO A 7 22.41 9.92 55.95
C PRO A 7 21.34 10.76 55.22
N ARG A 8 21.73 11.87 54.60
CA ARG A 8 20.87 12.65 53.68
C ARG A 8 21.23 12.30 52.23
N LEU A 9 21.03 11.05 51.80
CA LEU A 9 21.24 10.71 50.40
C LEU A 9 20.52 9.43 49.96
N ALA A 10 19.22 9.29 50.25
CA ALA A 10 18.46 8.12 49.78
C ALA A 10 17.04 8.43 49.28
N LEU A 11 16.57 9.68 49.32
CA LEU A 11 15.18 10.01 48.97
C LEU A 11 15.00 10.74 47.63
N ALA A 12 16.09 11.12 46.95
CA ALA A 12 16.01 11.83 45.67
C ALA A 12 15.98 10.91 44.44
N CYS A 13 16.39 9.64 44.56
CA CYS A 13 16.55 8.77 43.40
C CYS A 13 15.28 7.99 43.00
N VAL A 14 14.27 7.88 43.87
CA VAL A 14 13.05 7.11 43.56
C VAL A 14 12.05 7.91 42.70
N PHE A 15 12.12 9.24 42.71
CA PHE A 15 11.24 10.08 41.89
C PHE A 15 11.74 10.30 40.45
N LEU A 16 13.03 10.06 40.16
CA LEU A 16 13.57 10.26 38.81
C LEU A 16 13.28 9.11 37.83
N SER A 17 12.89 7.92 38.33
CA SER A 17 12.59 6.78 37.46
C SER A 17 11.17 6.80 36.88
N CYS A 18 10.27 7.62 37.40
CA CYS A 18 8.87 7.68 36.92
C CYS A 18 8.67 8.68 35.76
N ALA A 19 9.62 9.60 35.54
CA ALA A 19 9.48 10.64 34.52
C ALA A 19 9.85 10.18 33.09
N SER A 20 10.48 9.02 32.93
CA SER A 20 10.97 8.51 31.64
C SER A 20 9.92 7.75 30.80
N HIS A 21 8.67 7.66 31.26
CA HIS A 21 7.64 6.84 30.60
C HIS A 21 6.33 7.59 30.29
N LEU A 22 6.40 8.90 30.06
CA LEU A 22 5.37 9.65 29.34
C LEU A 22 5.99 10.13 28.02
N ARG A 23 6.32 9.18 27.13
CA ARG A 23 6.55 9.53 25.72
C ARG A 23 5.18 9.57 25.04
N ALA A 24 4.89 10.66 24.34
CA ALA A 24 3.79 10.67 23.39
C ALA A 24 4.00 9.50 22.42
N GLU A 25 2.94 8.75 22.11
CA GLU A 25 3.03 7.69 21.10
C GLU A 25 3.52 8.29 19.79
N ASP A 26 4.44 7.60 19.12
CA ASP A 26 4.86 7.99 17.78
C ASP A 26 3.64 7.93 16.85
N PRO A 27 3.49 8.90 15.93
CA PRO A 27 2.37 8.86 15.01
C PRO A 27 2.44 7.60 14.15
N PRO A 28 1.29 7.02 13.77
CA PRO A 28 1.28 5.86 12.89
C PRO A 28 1.87 6.21 11.52
N GLU A 29 2.50 5.24 10.89
CA GLU A 29 2.95 5.40 9.50
C GLU A 29 1.75 5.51 8.55
N PRO A 30 1.81 6.38 7.52
CA PRO A 30 0.77 6.44 6.49
C PRO A 30 0.61 5.10 5.77
N ASN A 31 -0.62 4.59 5.73
CA ASN A 31 -0.97 3.37 5.02
C ASN A 31 -1.77 3.73 3.78
N TYR A 32 -1.11 3.78 2.62
CA TYR A 32 -1.68 4.23 1.34
C TYR A 32 -2.61 3.18 0.71
N VAL A 33 -3.65 2.78 1.44
CA VAL A 33 -4.65 1.77 1.08
C VAL A 33 -6.01 2.44 0.96
N TYR A 34 -6.70 2.19 -0.15
CA TYR A 34 -7.91 2.90 -0.52
C TYR A 34 -8.95 1.96 -1.10
N TRP A 35 -10.22 2.30 -0.93
CA TRP A 35 -11.28 1.73 -1.78
C TRP A 35 -11.20 2.33 -3.17
N ALA A 36 -11.57 1.53 -4.16
CA ALA A 36 -11.59 1.95 -5.54
C ALA A 36 -12.79 1.37 -6.29
N LYS A 37 -13.05 1.92 -7.46
CA LYS A 37 -13.97 1.36 -8.46
C LYS A 37 -13.23 1.18 -9.76
N LEU A 38 -13.44 0.03 -10.41
CA LEU A 38 -12.93 -0.20 -11.74
C LEU A 38 -13.64 0.72 -12.73
N VAL A 39 -12.87 1.50 -13.49
CA VAL A 39 -13.38 2.26 -14.64
C VAL A 39 -13.22 1.44 -15.92
N ARG A 40 -12.01 0.95 -16.18
CA ARG A 40 -11.69 0.05 -17.30
C ARG A 40 -10.35 -0.64 -17.10
N ILE A 41 -10.18 -1.77 -17.78
CA ILE A 41 -8.87 -2.39 -18.01
C ILE A 41 -8.25 -1.68 -19.22
N VAL A 42 -7.07 -1.09 -19.06
CA VAL A 42 -6.38 -0.35 -20.13
C VAL A 42 -5.61 -1.30 -21.03
N ASP A 43 -4.81 -2.17 -20.41
CA ASP A 43 -4.07 -3.27 -21.03
C ASP A 43 -3.80 -4.37 -19.98
N GLY A 44 -2.97 -5.36 -20.28
CA GLY A 44 -2.62 -6.46 -19.38
C GLY A 44 -1.79 -6.09 -18.15
N GLU A 45 -1.37 -4.82 -18.02
CA GLU A 45 -0.54 -4.30 -16.93
C GLU A 45 -1.11 -3.04 -16.27
N HIS A 46 -2.04 -2.34 -16.93
CA HIS A 46 -2.59 -1.07 -16.47
C HIS A 46 -4.11 -1.11 -16.28
N LEU A 47 -4.57 -0.51 -15.19
CA LEU A 47 -5.98 -0.34 -14.84
C LEU A 47 -6.32 1.14 -14.70
N ALA A 48 -7.51 1.54 -15.12
CA ALA A 48 -8.06 2.85 -14.79
C ALA A 48 -9.06 2.70 -13.63
N LEU A 49 -8.81 3.42 -12.54
CA LEU A 49 -9.59 3.33 -11.30
C LEU A 49 -10.07 4.71 -10.85
N ASP A 50 -11.26 4.73 -10.25
CA ASP A 50 -11.70 5.80 -9.37
C ASP A 50 -11.30 5.43 -7.94
N ILE A 51 -10.59 6.30 -7.22
CA ILE A 51 -10.02 6.03 -5.90
C ILE A 51 -10.69 6.93 -4.85
N ASP A 52 -11.21 6.32 -3.79
CA ASP A 52 -11.78 7.01 -2.63
C ASP A 52 -10.65 7.40 -1.65
N LEU A 53 -10.48 8.70 -1.42
CA LEU A 53 -9.48 9.24 -0.48
C LEU A 53 -10.10 9.57 0.89
N GLY A 54 -11.36 9.21 1.10
CA GLY A 54 -12.16 9.61 2.26
C GLY A 54 -12.69 11.03 2.13
N PHE A 55 -13.46 11.46 3.13
CA PHE A 55 -13.99 12.84 3.21
C PHE A 55 -14.79 13.30 1.97
N SER A 56 -15.44 12.34 1.28
CA SER A 56 -16.14 12.58 0.01
C SER A 56 -15.23 13.10 -1.12
N VAL A 57 -13.92 12.84 -1.04
CA VAL A 57 -12.93 13.18 -2.06
C VAL A 57 -12.58 11.95 -2.88
N TRP A 58 -12.76 12.06 -4.19
CA TRP A 58 -12.44 11.00 -5.14
C TRP A 58 -11.41 11.51 -6.15
N THR A 59 -10.48 10.65 -6.52
CA THR A 59 -9.65 10.86 -7.71
C THR A 59 -10.15 9.94 -8.80
N HIS A 60 -10.58 10.52 -9.93
CA HIS A 60 -11.25 9.77 -10.98
C HIS A 60 -10.30 9.36 -12.11
N ASN A 61 -10.59 8.22 -12.75
CA ASN A 61 -9.96 7.74 -13.98
C ASN A 61 -8.42 7.72 -13.94
N GLN A 62 -7.86 7.29 -12.81
CA GLN A 62 -6.41 7.18 -12.63
C GLN A 62 -5.90 5.90 -13.29
N THR A 63 -5.06 6.04 -14.32
CA THR A 63 -4.35 4.91 -14.92
C THR A 63 -3.16 4.54 -14.06
N LEU A 64 -3.16 3.32 -13.52
CA LEU A 64 -2.17 2.81 -12.59
C LEU A 64 -1.59 1.50 -13.12
N ALA A 65 -0.28 1.34 -12.99
CA ALA A 65 0.42 0.13 -13.38
C ALA A 65 0.40 -0.89 -12.22
N LEU A 66 0.11 -2.15 -12.52
CA LEU A 66 0.14 -3.24 -11.56
C LEU A 66 1.59 -3.54 -11.16
N ILE A 67 1.87 -3.58 -9.86
CA ILE A 67 3.20 -3.95 -9.37
C ILE A 67 3.49 -5.43 -9.67
N ASP A 68 4.70 -5.70 -10.16
CA ASP A 68 5.28 -7.04 -10.34
C ASP A 68 4.38 -8.09 -11.01
N ALA A 69 3.51 -7.67 -11.92
CA ALA A 69 2.56 -8.56 -12.56
C ALA A 69 3.15 -9.38 -13.73
N GLY A 70 4.48 -9.40 -13.93
CA GLY A 70 5.12 -10.20 -14.99
C GLY A 70 4.87 -9.68 -16.40
N GLY A 71 5.17 -8.40 -16.64
CA GLY A 71 4.81 -7.71 -17.87
C GLY A 71 5.38 -8.32 -19.16
N ALA A 72 4.62 -8.24 -20.26
CA ALA A 72 4.92 -8.88 -21.55
C ALA A 72 5.80 -8.02 -22.48
N ASN A 73 6.42 -6.97 -21.96
CA ASN A 73 7.05 -5.96 -22.80
C ASN A 73 8.29 -6.52 -23.53
N LEU A 74 8.23 -6.44 -24.86
CA LEU A 74 9.29 -6.65 -25.86
C LEU A 74 9.37 -8.01 -26.58
N GLU A 75 8.41 -8.92 -26.41
CA GLU A 75 8.42 -10.18 -27.19
C GLU A 75 7.51 -10.12 -28.45
N PRO A 76 7.85 -10.83 -29.55
CA PRO A 76 7.02 -10.90 -30.76
C PRO A 76 5.58 -11.39 -30.52
N ASP A 77 5.37 -12.14 -29.43
CA ASP A 77 4.07 -12.66 -28.97
C ASP A 77 3.37 -11.76 -27.92
N ALA A 78 3.93 -10.58 -27.63
CA ALA A 78 3.45 -9.69 -26.57
C ALA A 78 1.97 -9.33 -26.70
N ARG A 79 1.45 -9.17 -27.93
CA ARG A 79 0.02 -8.87 -28.15
C ARG A 79 -0.90 -10.02 -27.72
N ALA A 80 -0.50 -11.26 -27.96
CA ALA A 80 -1.29 -12.43 -27.57
C ALA A 80 -1.29 -12.58 -26.05
N LYS A 81 -0.10 -12.46 -25.43
CA LYS A 81 0.04 -12.45 -23.96
C LYS A 81 -0.76 -11.32 -23.31
N ASP A 82 -0.78 -10.13 -23.91
CA ASP A 82 -1.57 -9.00 -23.43
C ASP A 82 -3.08 -9.30 -23.44
N ASN A 83 -3.59 -9.89 -24.52
CA ASN A 83 -5.00 -10.29 -24.61
C ASN A 83 -5.39 -11.33 -23.53
N ASP A 84 -4.53 -12.33 -23.28
CA ASP A 84 -4.78 -13.35 -22.26
C ASP A 84 -4.77 -12.73 -20.85
N ARG A 85 -3.87 -11.79 -20.59
CA ARG A 85 -3.83 -11.03 -19.33
C ARG A 85 -5.07 -10.16 -19.15
N ILE A 86 -5.50 -9.45 -20.19
CA ILE A 86 -6.74 -8.66 -20.17
C ILE A 86 -7.93 -9.57 -19.86
N LYS A 87 -7.98 -10.76 -20.45
CA LYS A 87 -9.04 -11.73 -20.18
C LYS A 87 -9.04 -12.15 -18.71
N LYS A 88 -7.88 -12.50 -18.15
CA LYS A 88 -7.75 -12.86 -16.73
C LYS A 88 -8.13 -11.71 -15.79
N LEU A 89 -7.73 -10.49 -16.13
CA LEU A 89 -8.14 -9.28 -15.40
C LEU A 89 -9.66 -9.10 -15.43
N ARG A 90 -10.31 -9.32 -16.58
CA ARG A 90 -11.78 -9.26 -16.69
C ARG A 90 -12.44 -10.31 -15.78
N GLU A 91 -11.92 -11.54 -15.78
CA GLU A 91 -12.41 -12.62 -14.91
C GLU A 91 -12.33 -12.26 -13.42
N LEU A 92 -11.25 -11.57 -13.01
CA LEU A 92 -11.01 -11.22 -11.61
C LEU A 92 -11.73 -9.94 -11.15
N LEU A 93 -12.02 -9.01 -12.05
CA LEU A 93 -12.42 -7.65 -11.69
C LEU A 93 -13.82 -7.23 -12.14
N THR A 94 -14.42 -7.85 -13.16
CA THR A 94 -15.66 -7.32 -13.78
C THR A 94 -16.85 -7.36 -12.81
N ASP A 95 -16.96 -8.44 -12.04
CA ASP A 95 -18.06 -8.65 -11.09
C ASP A 95 -17.65 -8.34 -9.64
N ALA A 96 -16.45 -7.79 -9.45
CA ALA A 96 -15.92 -7.49 -8.12
C ALA A 96 -16.70 -6.35 -7.47
N THR A 97 -17.11 -6.54 -6.22
CA THR A 97 -17.91 -5.57 -5.48
C THR A 97 -17.09 -4.74 -4.50
N ASP A 98 -16.01 -5.32 -3.99
CA ASP A 98 -15.06 -4.67 -3.10
C ASP A 98 -13.67 -4.66 -3.74
N ILE A 99 -13.24 -3.48 -4.21
CA ILE A 99 -11.91 -3.29 -4.76
C ILE A 99 -11.10 -2.42 -3.80
N VAL A 100 -10.00 -2.98 -3.31
CA VAL A 100 -9.03 -2.30 -2.44
C VAL A 100 -7.72 -2.17 -3.20
N VAL A 101 -7.09 -1.00 -3.15
CA VAL A 101 -5.78 -0.76 -3.76
C VAL A 101 -4.78 -0.24 -2.76
N ARG A 102 -3.55 -0.73 -2.86
CA ARG A 102 -2.39 -0.16 -2.15
C ARG A 102 -1.48 0.49 -3.18
N THR A 103 -1.18 1.77 -2.99
CA THR A 103 -0.27 2.49 -3.89
C THR A 103 1.16 2.42 -3.39
N THR A 104 2.09 2.24 -4.32
CA THR A 104 3.54 2.34 -4.10
C THR A 104 4.08 3.39 -5.05
N ARG A 105 4.72 4.44 -4.52
CA ARG A 105 5.31 5.49 -5.35
C ARG A 105 6.65 5.01 -5.89
N ASP A 106 6.73 4.84 -7.20
CA ASP A 106 7.97 4.63 -7.92
C ASP A 106 8.67 5.98 -8.12
N ARG A 107 9.66 6.25 -7.26
CA ARG A 107 10.44 7.50 -7.26
C ARG A 107 11.59 7.47 -8.27
N GLU A 108 11.95 6.30 -8.77
CA GLU A 108 13.08 6.12 -9.69
C GLU A 108 12.64 6.33 -11.14
N ALA A 109 11.37 6.05 -11.46
CA ALA A 109 10.77 6.37 -12.75
C ALA A 109 10.83 7.88 -13.07
N LYS A 110 11.01 8.20 -14.35
CA LYS A 110 11.01 9.57 -14.90
C LYS A 110 9.99 9.65 -16.04
N PRO A 111 8.83 10.30 -15.85
CA PRO A 111 8.36 10.93 -14.61
C PRO A 111 8.03 9.90 -13.51
N PRO A 112 8.03 10.30 -12.22
CA PRO A 112 7.58 9.42 -11.15
C PRO A 112 6.16 8.94 -11.39
N ARG A 113 5.88 7.69 -11.04
CA ARG A 113 4.57 7.05 -11.24
C ARG A 113 4.12 6.32 -9.99
N TYR A 114 2.84 5.97 -9.94
CA TYR A 114 2.30 5.09 -8.92
C TYR A 114 2.11 3.68 -9.49
N LEU A 115 2.61 2.71 -8.75
CA LEU A 115 2.32 1.30 -8.95
C LEU A 115 1.25 0.88 -7.94
N VAL A 116 0.47 -0.14 -8.27
CA VAL A 116 -0.59 -0.63 -7.38
C VAL A 116 -0.59 -2.14 -7.20
N THR A 117 -0.86 -2.54 -5.97
CA THR A 117 -1.39 -3.87 -5.65
C THR A 117 -2.89 -3.76 -5.50
N VAL A 118 -3.62 -4.68 -6.13
CA VAL A 118 -5.08 -4.67 -6.19
C VAL A 118 -5.62 -5.93 -5.53
N TRP A 119 -6.60 -5.76 -4.66
CA TRP A 119 -7.43 -6.82 -4.13
C TRP A 119 -8.86 -6.64 -4.62
N ALA A 120 -9.48 -7.72 -5.06
CA ALA A 120 -10.87 -7.78 -5.49
C ALA A 120 -11.58 -8.88 -4.69
N ASP A 121 -12.59 -8.49 -3.91
CA ASP A 121 -13.32 -9.35 -2.98
C ASP A 121 -12.38 -10.21 -2.11
N GLY A 122 -11.31 -9.60 -1.60
CA GLY A 122 -10.27 -10.24 -0.78
C GLY A 122 -9.19 -11.03 -1.55
N THR A 123 -9.33 -11.24 -2.86
CA THR A 123 -8.34 -11.93 -3.69
C THR A 123 -7.27 -10.97 -4.19
N ASN A 124 -5.99 -11.30 -3.97
CA ASN A 124 -4.87 -10.50 -4.50
C ASN A 124 -4.73 -10.73 -6.03
N VAL A 125 -5.13 -9.74 -6.82
CA VAL A 125 -5.17 -9.81 -8.29
C VAL A 125 -3.77 -9.89 -8.88
N ASN A 126 -2.80 -9.17 -8.30
CA ASN A 126 -1.41 -9.19 -8.77
C ASN A 126 -0.78 -10.57 -8.62
N GLU A 127 -1.04 -11.26 -7.50
CA GLU A 127 -0.57 -12.62 -7.28
C GLU A 127 -1.21 -13.63 -8.24
N GLU A 128 -2.53 -13.51 -8.46
CA GLU A 128 -3.23 -14.38 -9.41
C GLU A 128 -2.72 -14.22 -10.84
N LEU A 129 -2.41 -12.98 -11.25
CA LEU A 129 -1.74 -12.74 -12.53
C LEU A 129 -0.35 -13.35 -12.58
N LYS A 130 0.47 -13.18 -11.54
CA LYS A 130 1.82 -13.74 -11.49
C LYS A 130 1.83 -15.27 -11.55
N LYS A 131 0.84 -15.93 -10.95
CA LYS A 131 0.67 -17.40 -11.04
C LYS A 131 0.27 -17.84 -12.45
N ALA A 132 -0.61 -17.08 -13.10
CA ALA A 132 -1.09 -17.39 -14.45
C ALA A 132 -0.05 -17.10 -15.54
N PHE A 133 0.81 -16.10 -15.32
CA PHE A 133 1.81 -15.60 -16.26
C PHE A 133 3.17 -15.42 -15.56
N PRO A 134 3.89 -16.53 -15.29
CA PRO A 134 5.18 -16.50 -14.61
C PRO A 134 6.33 -15.92 -15.45
#